data_AF-A0A7Y3UNN2-F1
#
_entry.id   AF-A0A7Y3UNN2-F1
#
_cell.length_a   1.000
_cell.length_b   1.000
_cell.length_c   1.000
_cell.angle_alpha   90.00
_cell.angle_beta   90.00
_cell.angle_gamma   90.00
#
_symmetry.space_group_name_H-M   'P 1'
#
loop_
_entity.id
_entity.type
_entity.pdbx_description
1 polymer ?
#
loop_
_entity_poly.entity_id
_entity_poly.type
_entity_poly.pdbx_seq_one_letter_code
_entity_poly.pdbx_strand_id
1 'polypeptide(L)'
;MALPTTIETIAKKYSMSTDEFISLGSKLALKEKKKNFQIEKIEILARYSTDTVNELHQKIKEGTVPEHPAWEDLIEIQNIEAEIKEIEGDIKTL
;
A
#
# COMPACT_ATOMS: atom_id res chain seq x y z
N MET A 1 34.00 -3.89 23.56
CA MET A 1 32.82 -3.14 23.05
C MET A 1 32.65 -3.48 21.59
N ALA A 2 31.41 -3.75 21.14
CA ALA A 2 31.13 -3.95 19.71
C ALA A 2 31.26 -2.62 18.97
N LEU A 3 31.65 -2.67 17.69
CA LEU A 3 31.61 -1.49 16.81
C LEU A 3 30.16 -1.08 16.57
N PRO A 4 29.85 0.22 16.47
CA PRO A 4 28.50 0.68 16.17
C PRO A 4 28.07 0.18 14.79
N THR A 5 26.79 -0.17 14.67
CA THR A 5 26.22 -0.59 13.38
C THR A 5 26.18 0.57 12.39
N THR A 6 26.05 0.26 11.10
CA THR A 6 25.86 1.29 10.07
C THR A 6 24.63 2.17 10.36
N ILE A 7 23.54 1.58 10.87
CA ILE A 7 22.31 2.31 11.24
C ILE A 7 22.59 3.28 12.40
N GLU A 8 23.26 2.83 13.46
CA GLU A 8 23.62 3.69 14.60
C GLU A 8 24.51 4.87 14.17
N THR A 9 25.46 4.61 13.26
CA THR A 9 26.35 5.65 12.72
C THR A 9 25.58 6.69 11.91
N ILE A 10 24.63 6.25 11.08
CA ILE A 10 23.77 7.13 10.28
C ILE A 10 22.81 7.92 11.17
N ALA A 11 22.13 7.26 12.12
CA ALA A 11 21.23 7.92 13.06
C ALA A 11 21.95 9.03 13.83
N LYS A 12 23.15 8.74 14.34
CA LYS A 12 24.00 9.75 15.00
C LYS A 12 24.40 10.89 14.06
N LYS A 13 24.77 10.60 12.79
CA LYS A 13 25.08 11.62 11.78
C LYS A 13 23.92 12.61 11.58
N TYR A 14 22.68 12.14 11.70
CA TYR A 14 21.47 12.96 11.60
C TYR A 14 20.90 13.40 12.95
N SER A 15 21.65 13.24 14.06
CA SER A 15 21.23 13.64 15.41
C SER A 15 19.92 13.00 15.87
N MET A 16 19.68 11.74 15.50
CA MET A 16 18.55 10.93 15.92
C MET A 16 19.02 9.74 16.74
N SER A 17 18.16 9.22 17.62
CA SER A 17 18.36 7.88 18.17
C SER A 17 18.15 6.82 17.08
N THR A 18 18.72 5.63 17.28
CA THR A 18 18.54 4.49 16.37
C THR A 18 17.06 4.14 16.22
N ASP A 19 16.30 4.16 17.31
CA ASP A 19 14.87 3.83 17.32
C ASP A 19 14.04 4.87 16.56
N GLU A 20 14.31 6.17 16.75
CA GLU A 20 13.66 7.23 15.98
C GLU A 20 13.97 7.12 14.49
N PHE A 21 15.24 6.84 14.14
CA PHE A 21 15.66 6.70 12.76
C PHE A 21 14.97 5.50 12.08
N ILE A 22 14.87 4.37 12.79
CA ILE A 22 14.18 3.18 12.31
C ILE A 22 12.66 3.43 12.21
N SER A 23 12.02 4.01 13.22
CA SER A 23 10.57 4.32 13.17
C SER A 23 10.24 5.26 12.01
N LEU A 24 11.05 6.30 11.80
CA LEU A 24 10.88 7.22 10.66
C LEU A 24 11.04 6.49 9.32
N GLY A 25 12.11 5.70 9.16
CA GLY A 25 12.37 4.92 7.95
C GLY A 25 11.24 3.94 7.64
N SER A 26 10.78 3.21 8.65
CA SER A 26 9.65 2.27 8.55
C SER A 26 8.35 2.99 8.14
N LYS A 27 8.02 4.12 8.77
CA LYS A 27 6.84 4.93 8.40
C LYS A 27 6.90 5.41 6.96
N LEU A 28 8.06 5.85 6.47
CA LEU A 28 8.23 6.30 5.09
C LEU A 28 8.10 5.13 4.10
N ALA A 29 8.71 3.98 4.40
CA ALA A 29 8.60 2.79 3.57
C ALA A 29 7.15 2.28 3.46
N LEU A 30 6.43 2.23 4.58
CA LEU A 30 5.02 1.84 4.63
C LEU A 30 4.12 2.81 3.83
N LYS A 31 4.37 4.12 3.93
CA LYS A 31 3.64 5.12 3.13
C LYS A 31 3.85 4.93 1.63
N GLU A 32 5.07 4.64 1.18
CA GLU A 32 5.33 4.37 -0.23
C GLU A 32 4.67 3.07 -0.69
N LYS A 33 4.71 2.01 0.13
CA LYS A 33 4.00 0.75 -0.15
C LYS A 33 2.50 0.97 -0.32
N LYS A 34 1.88 1.72 0.60
CA LYS A 34 0.46 2.12 0.50
C LYS A 34 0.17 2.89 -0.79
N LYS A 35 1.02 3.85 -1.16
CA LYS A 35 0.84 4.64 -2.38
C LYS A 35 0.88 3.75 -3.64
N ASN A 36 1.78 2.78 -3.70
CA ASN A 36 1.85 1.84 -4.82
C ASN A 36 0.57 1.00 -4.95
N PHE A 37 0.04 0.50 -3.83
CA PHE A 37 -1.24 -0.19 -3.81
C PHE A 37 -2.41 0.70 -4.27
N GLN A 38 -2.41 1.98 -3.89
CA GLN A 38 -3.42 2.94 -4.37
C GLN A 38 -3.32 3.15 -5.88
N ILE A 39 -2.12 3.23 -6.44
CA ILE A 39 -1.89 3.35 -7.88
C ILE A 39 -2.40 2.09 -8.59
N GLU A 40 -2.04 0.91 -8.11
CA GLU A 40 -2.49 -0.37 -8.68
C GLU A 40 -4.02 -0.48 -8.70
N LYS A 41 -4.69 -0.12 -7.61
CA LYS A 41 -6.16 -0.04 -7.57
C LYS A 41 -6.73 0.89 -8.65
N ILE A 42 -6.12 2.07 -8.83
CA ILE A 42 -6.56 3.03 -9.86
C ILE A 42 -6.35 2.45 -11.26
N GLU A 43 -5.22 1.78 -11.50
CA GLU A 43 -4.93 1.14 -12.79
C GLU A 43 -5.94 0.03 -13.11
N ILE A 44 -6.30 -0.80 -12.13
CA ILE A 44 -7.35 -1.83 -12.29
C ILE A 44 -8.69 -1.18 -12.64
N LEU A 45 -9.13 -0.17 -11.87
CA LEU A 45 -10.40 0.53 -12.12
C LEU A 45 -10.42 1.24 -13.48
N ALA A 46 -9.30 1.81 -13.91
CA ALA A 46 -9.14 2.47 -15.19
C ALA A 46 -9.29 1.50 -16.38
N ARG A 47 -8.86 0.22 -16.24
CA ARG A 47 -9.07 -0.81 -17.29
C ARG A 47 -10.55 -0.95 -17.68
N TYR A 48 -11.46 -0.71 -16.75
CA TYR A 48 -12.90 -0.84 -16.95
C TYR A 48 -13.62 0.50 -17.12
N SER A 49 -12.86 1.60 -17.22
CA SER A 49 -13.39 2.97 -17.25
C SER A 49 -14.36 3.23 -16.09
N THR A 50 -13.96 2.82 -14.89
CA THR A 50 -14.73 2.98 -13.64
C THR A 50 -13.94 3.81 -12.64
N ASP A 51 -14.64 4.58 -11.81
CA ASP A 51 -14.03 5.36 -10.74
C ASP A 51 -14.12 4.64 -9.38
N THR A 52 -15.02 3.66 -9.24
CA THR A 52 -15.28 2.98 -7.98
C THR A 52 -15.41 1.46 -8.13
N VAL A 53 -15.07 0.73 -7.06
CA VAL A 53 -15.23 -0.73 -6.98
C VAL A 53 -16.68 -1.15 -7.17
N ASN A 54 -17.62 -0.36 -6.64
CA ASN A 54 -19.06 -0.64 -6.79
C ASN A 54 -19.51 -0.50 -8.24
N GLU A 55 -18.98 0.48 -8.97
CA GLU A 55 -19.28 0.66 -10.39
C GLU A 55 -18.75 -0.51 -11.23
N LEU A 56 -17.52 -0.96 -10.97
CA LEU A 56 -16.96 -2.16 -11.59
C LEU A 56 -17.83 -3.38 -11.31
N HIS A 57 -18.18 -3.60 -10.04
CA HIS A 57 -19.05 -4.71 -9.64
C HIS A 57 -20.41 -4.70 -10.36
N GLN A 58 -21.02 -3.52 -10.52
CA GLN A 58 -22.28 -3.37 -11.27
C GLN A 58 -22.09 -3.68 -12.75
N LYS A 59 -21.05 -3.12 -13.39
CA LYS A 59 -20.76 -3.38 -14.81
C LYS A 59 -20.54 -4.85 -15.10
N ILE A 60 -19.91 -5.60 -14.20
CA ILE A 60 -19.72 -7.05 -14.36
C ILE A 60 -21.08 -7.76 -14.30
N LYS A 61 -21.92 -7.45 -13.31
CA LYS A 61 -23.25 -8.05 -13.14
C LYS A 61 -24.20 -7.78 -14.31
N GLU A 62 -24.12 -6.59 -14.89
CA GLU A 62 -24.93 -6.19 -16.04
C GLU A 62 -24.41 -6.75 -17.37
N GLY A 63 -23.22 -7.39 -17.36
CA GLY A 63 -22.56 -7.87 -18.57
C GLY A 63 -21.97 -6.76 -19.45
N THR A 64 -21.81 -5.56 -18.90
CA THR A 64 -21.23 -4.39 -19.59
C THR A 64 -19.72 -4.53 -19.78
N VAL A 65 -19.05 -5.33 -18.94
CA VAL A 65 -17.65 -5.73 -19.09
C VAL A 65 -17.53 -7.25 -19.05
N PRO A 66 -16.48 -7.86 -19.65
CA PRO A 66 -16.27 -9.30 -19.59
C PRO A 66 -16.14 -9.79 -18.14
N GLU A 67 -16.83 -10.86 -17.77
CA GLU A 67 -16.74 -11.45 -16.42
C GLU A 67 -15.31 -11.86 -16.07
N HIS A 68 -14.56 -12.38 -17.05
CA HIS A 68 -13.15 -12.66 -16.94
C HIS A 68 -12.36 -11.70 -17.83
N PRO A 69 -11.32 -10.99 -17.31
CA PRO A 69 -10.72 -11.12 -15.97
C PRO A 69 -11.35 -10.24 -14.87
N ALA A 70 -12.51 -9.61 -15.11
CA ALA A 70 -13.02 -8.56 -14.22
C ALA A 70 -13.35 -9.01 -12.79
N TRP A 71 -13.81 -10.25 -12.59
CA TRP A 71 -14.00 -10.81 -11.24
C TRP A 71 -12.68 -10.99 -10.48
N GLU A 72 -11.61 -11.41 -11.16
CA GLU A 72 -10.27 -11.56 -10.56
C GLU A 72 -9.71 -10.20 -10.16
N ASP A 73 -9.86 -9.21 -11.04
CA ASP A 73 -9.48 -7.82 -10.78
C ASP A 73 -10.25 -7.22 -9.60
N LEU A 74 -11.53 -7.58 -9.42
CA LEU A 74 -12.31 -7.15 -8.27
C LEU A 74 -11.81 -7.79 -6.96
N ILE A 75 -11.41 -9.06 -7.00
CA ILE A 75 -10.78 -9.74 -5.85
C ILE A 75 -9.43 -9.08 -5.53
N GLU A 76 -8.63 -8.75 -6.54
CA GLU A 76 -7.35 -8.08 -6.34
C GLU A 76 -7.53 -6.71 -5.67
N ILE A 77 -8.52 -5.93 -6.09
CA ILE A 77 -8.84 -4.66 -5.41
C ILE A 77 -9.21 -4.89 -3.93
N GLN A 78 -9.94 -5.95 -3.59
CA GLN A 78 -10.28 -6.26 -2.19
C GLN A 78 -9.04 -6.61 -1.36
N ASN A 79 -8.10 -7.38 -1.95
CA ASN A 79 -6.82 -7.69 -1.30
C ASN A 79 -6.00 -6.41 -1.07
N ILE A 80 -5.91 -5.56 -2.08
CA ILE A 80 -5.26 -4.25 -1.99
C ILE A 80 -5.86 -3.39 -0.87
N GLU A 81 -7.19 -3.33 -0.76
CA GLU A 81 -7.86 -2.56 0.31
C GLU A 81 -7.55 -3.11 1.71
N ALA A 82 -7.46 -4.44 1.85
CA ALA A 82 -7.06 -5.09 3.10
C ALA A 82 -5.60 -4.76 3.46
N GLU A 83 -4.67 -4.88 2.51
CA GLU A 83 -3.26 -4.55 2.71
C GLU A 83 -3.05 -3.07 3.10
N ILE A 84 -3.77 -2.15 2.45
CA ILE A 84 -3.74 -0.72 2.81
C ILE A 84 -4.19 -0.53 4.27
N LYS A 85 -5.24 -1.24 4.70
CA LYS A 85 -5.77 -1.13 6.06
C LYS A 85 -4.77 -1.65 7.10
N GLU A 86 -4.09 -2.75 6.84
CA GLU A 86 -3.03 -3.28 7.72
C GLU A 86 -1.86 -2.29 7.81
N ILE A 87 -1.39 -1.76 6.67
CA ILE A 87 -0.34 -0.73 6.63
C ILE A 87 -0.73 0.51 7.43
N GLU A 88 -1.98 0.97 7.33
CA GLU A 88 -2.47 2.09 8.12
C GLU A 88 -2.52 1.78 9.62
N GLY A 89 -2.75 0.52 9.99
CA GLY A 89 -2.63 0.03 11.36
C GLY A 89 -1.19 0.14 11.85
N ASP A 90 -0.24 -0.42 11.10
CA ASP A 90 1.19 -0.42 11.43
C ASP A 90 1.76 1.01 11.56
N ILE A 91 1.37 1.92 10.67
CA ILE A 91 1.82 3.33 10.75
C ILE A 91 1.33 4.01 12.03
N LYS A 92 0.16 3.63 12.56
CA LYS A 92 -0.40 4.20 13.80
C LYS A 92 0.25 3.64 15.06
N THR A 93 0.81 2.43 15.00
CA THR A 93 1.45 1.78 16.14
C THR A 93 2.94 2.10 16.26
N LEU A 94 3.60 2.44 15.14
CA LEU A 94 4.98 2.96 15.08
C LEU A 94 5.12 4.40 15.59
#